data_AF-A0A328LJE7-F1
#
_entry.id   AF-A0A328LJE7-F1
#
_cell.length_a   1.000
_cell.length_b   1.000
_cell.length_c   1.000
_cell.angle_alpha   90.00
_cell.angle_beta   90.00
_cell.angle_gamma   90.00
#
_symmetry.space_group_name_H-M   'P 1'
#
loop_
_entity.id
_entity.type
_entity.pdbx_description
1 polymer ?
#
loop_
_entity_poly.entity_id
_entity_poly.type
_entity_poly.pdbx_seq_one_letter_code
_entity_poly.pdbx_strand_id
1 'polypeptide(L)' 'MASGCIIAECPICEDWVFEDEWILDQYENMVHERCLNLRNNNNKTIHLLNQEIQKLEKRIKELEEQNKSGQMTLF' A
#
# COMPACT_ATOMS: atom_id res chain seq x y z
N MET A 1 20.09 12.08 -18.53
CA MET A 1 21.43 12.10 -17.91
C MET A 1 21.24 12.90 -16.64
N ALA A 2 21.26 12.25 -15.47
CA ALA A 2 21.21 12.98 -14.21
C ALA A 2 22.46 13.85 -14.15
N SER A 3 22.28 15.16 -13.96
CA SER A 3 23.37 16.14 -13.95
C SER A 3 23.59 16.75 -12.56
N GLY A 4 22.87 16.26 -11.54
CA GLY A 4 22.93 16.72 -10.17
C GLY A 4 24.01 16.03 -9.33
N CYS A 5 24.34 16.64 -8.19
CA CYS A 5 25.12 15.99 -7.14
C CYS A 5 24.28 14.91 -6.43
N ILE A 6 24.92 13.83 -5.96
CA ILE A 6 24.26 12.87 -5.08
C ILE A 6 24.09 13.53 -3.71
N ILE A 7 22.86 13.55 -3.19
CA ILE A 7 22.53 14.23 -1.94
C ILE A 7 22.11 13.26 -0.83
N ALA A 8 21.60 12.09 -1.18
CA ALA A 8 21.15 11.07 -0.24
C ALA A 8 20.98 9.71 -0.93
N GLU A 9 20.73 8.69 -0.11
CA GLU A 9 20.26 7.37 -0.54
C GLU A 9 18.75 7.27 -0.26
N CYS A 10 17.97 6.76 -1.21
CA CYS A 10 16.52 6.65 -1.03
C CYS A 10 16.17 5.45 -0.14
N PRO A 11 15.51 5.65 1.03
CA PRO A 11 15.12 4.54 1.92
C PRO A 11 14.03 3.61 1.36
N ILE A 12 13.47 3.89 0.18
CA ILE A 12 12.39 3.11 -0.42
C ILE A 12 12.93 2.09 -1.44
N CYS A 13 13.88 2.51 -2.27
CA CYS A 13 14.43 1.67 -3.34
C CYS A 13 15.94 1.46 -3.24
N GLU A 14 16.59 2.04 -2.22
CA GLU A 14 18.03 1.90 -1.96
C GLU A 14 18.92 2.44 -3.10
N ASP A 15 18.34 3.27 -3.99
CA ASP A 15 19.07 3.96 -5.06
C ASP A 15 19.49 5.39 -4.61
N TRP A 16 20.56 5.90 -5.23
CA TRP A 16 21.01 7.27 -5.04
C TRP A 16 19.96 8.30 -5.49
N VAL A 17 19.77 9.32 -4.66
CA VAL A 17 18.94 10.48 -4.95
C VAL A 17 19.84 11.63 -5.39
N PHE A 18 19.55 12.18 -6.56
CA PHE A 18 20.24 13.33 -7.11
C PHE A 18 19.54 14.63 -6.71
N GLU A 19 20.31 15.72 -6.66
CA GLU A 19 19.86 17.08 -6.30
C GLU A 19 18.66 17.58 -7.14
N ASP A 20 18.49 17.08 -8.35
CA ASP A 20 17.40 17.42 -9.27
C ASP A 20 16.16 16.51 -9.15
N GLU A 21 16.23 15.44 -8.35
CA GLU A 21 15.21 14.38 -8.29
C GLU A 21 14.58 14.15 -6.91
N TRP A 22 15.00 14.89 -5.87
CA TRP A 22 14.55 14.67 -4.50
C TRP A 22 13.26 15.39 -4.13
N ILE A 23 12.52 14.75 -3.21
CA ILE A 23 11.43 15.32 -2.44
C ILE A 23 11.56 14.86 -0.98
N LEU A 24 10.98 15.61 -0.04
CA LEU A 24 10.91 15.19 1.36
C LEU A 24 9.65 14.34 1.61
N ASP A 25 9.83 13.23 2.31
CA ASP A 25 8.70 12.48 2.86
C ASP A 25 8.20 13.09 4.18
N GLN A 26 7.14 12.51 4.74
CA GLN A 26 6.52 12.96 6.00
C GLN A 26 7.45 12.87 7.24
N TYR A 27 8.62 12.27 7.11
CA TYR A 27 9.64 12.13 8.16
C TYR A 27 10.93 12.87 7.79
N GLU A 28 10.87 13.83 6.86
CA GLU A 28 12.00 14.64 6.41
C GLU A 28 13.12 13.84 5.71
N ASN A 29 12.81 12.64 5.18
CA ASN A 29 13.78 11.88 4.39
C ASN A 29 13.78 12.34 2.93
N MET A 30 14.97 12.45 2.34
CA MET A 30 15.13 12.68 0.90
C MET A 30 14.84 11.39 0.14
N VAL A 31 13.80 11.41 -0.69
CA VAL A 31 13.36 10.27 -1.51
C VAL A 31 13.16 10.73 -2.96
N HIS A 32 13.15 9.79 -3.91
CA HIS A 32 12.70 10.12 -5.27
C HIS A 32 11.19 10.41 -5.28
N GLU A 33 10.76 11.38 -6.08
CA GLU A 33 9.34 11.69 -6.25
C GLU A 33 8.52 10.46 -6.67
N ARG A 34 9.06 9.67 -7.62
CA ARG A 34 8.44 8.40 -8.06
C ARG A 34 8.22 7.42 -6.90
N CYS A 35 9.18 7.34 -5.98
CA CYS A 35 9.15 6.40 -4.86
C CYS A 35 8.12 6.84 -3.82
N LEU A 36 8.02 8.15 -3.55
CA LEU A 36 6.98 8.71 -2.68
C LEU A 36 5.58 8.45 -3.22
N ASN A 37 5.37 8.71 -4.52
CA ASN A 37 4.09 8.47 -5.19
C ASN A 37 3.70 6.98 -5.19
N LEU A 38 4.65 6.10 -5.47
CA LEU A 38 4.43 4.65 -5.44
C LEU A 38 4.07 4.17 -4.02
N ARG A 39 4.80 4.61 -2.98
CA ARG A 39 4.51 4.28 -1.59
C ARG A 39 3.10 4.71 -1.18
N ASN A 40 2.70 5.93 -1.54
CA ASN A 40 1.35 6.44 -1.24
C ASN A 40 0.25 5.63 -1.93
N ASN A 41 0.46 5.25 -3.19
CA ASN A 41 -0.48 4.39 -3.92
C ASN A 41 -0.53 2.97 -3.36
N ASN A 42 0.61 2.39 -2.99
CA ASN A 42 0.67 1.08 -2.35
C ASN A 42 -0.06 1.07 -1.01
N ASN A 43 0.12 2.10 -0.18
CA ASN A 43 -0.60 2.23 1.09
C ASN A 43 -2.12 2.30 0.90
N LYS A 44 -2.59 3.06 -0.11
CA LYS A 44 -4.02 3.10 -0.47
C LYS A 44 -4.52 1.73 -0.91
N THR A 45 -3.78 1.05 -1.77
CA THR A 45 -4.14 -0.29 -2.27
C THR A 45 -4.17 -1.31 -1.13
N ILE A 46 -3.18 -1.33 -0.24
CA ILE A 46 -3.15 -2.18 0.95
C ILE A 46 -4.37 -1.92 1.84
N HIS A 47 -4.73 -0.65 2.05
CA HIS A 47 -5.92 -0.31 2.82
C HIS A 47 -7.21 -0.85 2.20
N LEU A 48 -7.38 -0.69 0.88
CA LEU A 48 -8.54 -1.22 0.16
C LEU A 48 -8.61 -2.75 0.21
N LEU A 49 -7.47 -3.43 -0.01
CA LEU A 49 -7.39 -4.89 0.07
C LEU A 49 -7.74 -5.39 1.48
N ASN A 50 -7.26 -4.72 2.53
CA ASN A 50 -7.61 -5.08 3.90
C ASN A 50 -9.11 -4.92 4.19
N GLN A 51 -9.75 -3.86 3.67
CA GLN A 51 -11.21 -3.71 3.79
C GLN A 51 -11.97 -4.82 3.06
N GLU A 52 -11.47 -5.24 1.90
CA GLU A 52 -12.08 -6.32 1.12
C GLU A 52 -11.93 -7.68 1.80
N ILE A 53 -10.75 -7.98 2.36
CA ILE A 53 -10.50 -9.17 3.19
C ILE A 53 -11.49 -9.21 4.37
N GLN A 54 -11.63 -8.12 5.12
CA GLN A 54 -12.56 -8.06 6.25
C GLN A 54 -14.03 -8.32 5.84
N LYS A 55 -14.44 -7.79 4.68
CA LYS A 55 -15.79 -8.05 4.14
C LYS A 55 -15.98 -9.52 3.78
N LEU A 56 -14.98 -10.12 3.12
CA LEU A 56 -15.01 -11.53 2.74
C LEU A 56 -15.01 -12.44 3.96
N GLU A 57 -14.17 -12.18 4.96
CA GLU A 57 -14.14 -12.91 6.23
C GLU A 57 -15.49 -12.86 6.94
N LYS A 58 -16.11 -11.67 7.01
CA LYS A 58 -17.44 -11.52 7.58
C LYS A 58 -18.47 -12.36 6.80
N ARG A 59 -18.42 -12.33 5.47
CA ARG A 59 -19.37 -13.08 4.63
C ARG A 59 -19.20 -14.59 4.77
N ILE A 60 -17.95 -15.06 4.84
CA ILE A 60 -17.64 -16.48 5.11
C ILE A 60 -18.24 -16.88 6.45
N LYS A 61 -18.04 -16.08 7.50
CA LYS A 61 -18.58 -16.37 8.83
C LYS A 61 -20.11 -16.45 8.84
N GLU A 62 -20.79 -15.51 8.17
CA GLU A 62 -22.26 -15.54 8.01
C GLU A 62 -22.73 -16.82 7.30
N LEU A 63 -22.05 -17.21 6.21
CA LEU A 63 -22.38 -18.43 5.47
C LEU A 63 -22.12 -19.70 6.30
N GLU A 64 -21.04 -19.73 7.08
CA GLU A 64 -20.77 -20.84 8.00
C GLU A 64 -21.84 -20.95 9.09
N GLU A 65 -22.31 -19.83 9.62
CA GLU A 65 -23.39 -19.79 10.61
C GLU A 65 -24.73 -20.25 9.99
N GLN A 66 -25.02 -19.87 8.75
CA GLN A 66 -26.19 -20.37 8.00
C GLN A 66 -26.13 -21.87 7.75
N ASN A 67 -24.95 -22.40 7.37
CA ASN A 67 -24.74 -23.83 7.18
C ASN A 67 -24.85 -24.60 8.51
N LYS A 68 -24.28 -24.09 9.60
CA LYS A 68 -24.35 -24.71 10.93
C LYS A 68 -25.77 -24.69 11.53
N SER A 69 -26.55 -23.65 11.25
CA SER A 69 -27.92 -23.51 11.74
C SER A 69 -28.95 -24.30 10.90
N GLY A 70 -28.53 -24.97 9.82
CA GLY A 70 -29.42 -25.73 8.93
C GLY A 70 -30.37 -24.86 8.11
N GLN A 71 -30.22 -23.53 8.15
CA GLN A 71 -31.01 -22.58 7.37
C GLN A 71 -30.40 -22.39 5.98
N MET A 72 -30.36 -23.46 5.19
CA MET A 72 -30.21 -23.32 3.74
C MET A 72 -31.54 -22.79 3.18
N THR A 73 -31.65 -21.48 3.00
CA THR A 73 -32.67 -20.94 2.09
C THR A 73 -32.21 -21.21 0.67
N LEU A 74 -32.57 -22.40 0.16
CA LEU A 74 -32.55 -22.71 -1.26
C LEU A 74 -33.68 -21.92 -1.93
N PHE A 75 -33.37 -20.72 -2.42
CA PHE A 75 -34.15 -20.04 -3.44
C PHE A 75 -33.20 -19.45 -4.49
#